data_AF-A0A7C4XHL1-F1
#
_entry.id   AF-A0A7C4XHL1-F1
#
_cell.length_a   1.000
_cell.length_b   1.000
_cell.length_c   1.000
_cell.angle_alpha   90.00
_cell.angle_beta   90.00
_cell.angle_gamma   90.00
#
_symmetry.space_group_name_H-M   'P 1'
#
loop_
_entity.id
_entity.type
_entity.pdbx_description
1 polymer ?
#
loop_
_entity_poly.entity_id
_entity_poly.type
_entity_poly.pdbx_seq_one_letter_code
_entity_poly.pdbx_strand_id
1 'polypeptide(L)' 'MITIEYRCCNLCLTCTEGFPDIFQYNHELDRVMVAPENAKNLKVKLDLLERICPRGCITVKDD' A
#
# COMPACT_ATOMS: atom_id res chain seq x y z
N MET A 1 -8.06 -7.50 4.15
CA MET A 1 -7.53 -6.26 4.73
C MET A 1 -6.06 -6.01 4.34
N ILE A 2 -5.74 -4.83 3.79
CA ILE A 2 -4.36 -4.40 3.50
C ILE A 2 -3.82 -3.60 4.71
N THR A 3 -2.56 -3.78 5.07
CA THR A 3 -1.87 -3.05 6.14
C THR A 3 -0.48 -2.63 5.68
N ILE A 4 0.02 -1.49 6.15
CA ILE A 4 1.38 -1.01 5.87
C ILE A 4 2.18 -1.02 7.17
N GLU A 5 3.33 -1.69 7.16
CA GLU A 5 4.30 -1.64 8.24
C GLU A 5 5.13 -0.35 8.13
N TYR A 6 4.73 0.68 8.87
CA TYR A 6 5.35 2.00 8.81
C TYR A 6 6.84 2.02 9.21
N ARG A 7 7.30 1.05 10.01
CA ARG A 7 8.71 0.93 10.37
C ARG A 7 9.58 0.46 9.20
N CYS A 8 9.00 -0.29 8.28
CA CYS A 8 9.64 -0.75 7.06
C CYS A 8 9.59 0.32 5.94
N CYS A 9 8.47 1.06 5.88
CA CYS A 9 8.21 2.07 4.87
C CYS A 9 9.23 3.21 4.95
N ASN A 10 9.94 3.47 3.85
CA ASN A 10 10.91 4.56 3.73
C ASN A 10 10.39 5.73 2.88
N LEU A 11 9.08 5.81 2.66
CA LEU A 11 8.44 6.84 1.84
C LEU A 11 9.02 6.93 0.41
N CYS A 12 9.30 5.80 -0.24
CA CYS A 12 9.67 5.80 -1.66
C CYS A 12 8.50 6.18 -2.59
N LEU A 13 7.27 6.24 -2.07
CA LEU A 13 6.03 6.63 -2.73
C LEU A 13 5.63 5.79 -3.97
N THR A 14 6.39 4.77 -4.33
CA THR A 14 6.13 3.90 -5.48
C THR A 14 4.76 3.22 -5.43
N CYS A 15 4.27 2.86 -4.24
CA CYS A 15 2.92 2.32 -4.07
C CYS A 15 1.82 3.35 -4.33
N THR A 16 2.06 4.63 -3.99
CA THR A 16 1.12 5.72 -4.28
C THR A 16 1.10 6.06 -5.77
N GLU A 17 2.22 5.91 -6.47
CA GLU A 17 2.28 6.13 -7.93
C GLU A 17 1.66 4.97 -8.72
N GLY A 18 1.94 3.72 -8.31
CA GLY A 18 1.41 2.53 -9.00
C GLY A 18 -0.05 2.24 -8.69
N PHE A 19 -0.52 2.70 -7.53
CA PHE A 19 -1.86 2.42 -7.01
C PHE A 19 -2.44 3.64 -6.25
N PRO A 20 -2.59 4.80 -6.90
CA PRO A 20 -3.05 6.04 -6.24
C PRO A 20 -4.47 5.95 -5.66
N ASP A 21 -5.30 5.07 -6.20
CA ASP A 21 -6.65 4.82 -5.69
C ASP A 21 -6.64 4.05 -4.35
N ILE A 22 -5.54 3.38 -4.02
CA ILE A 22 -5.42 2.47 -2.87
C ILE A 22 -4.45 3.04 -1.84
N PHE A 23 -3.35 3.64 -2.28
CA PHE A 23 -2.32 4.21 -1.43
C PHE A 23 -2.26 5.71 -1.65
N GLN A 24 -2.44 6.46 -0.57
CA GLN A 24 -2.35 7.92 -0.61
C GLN A 24 -1.35 8.39 0.42
N TYR A 25 -0.51 9.34 0.04
CA TYR A 25 0.42 9.95 0.97
C TYR A 25 -0.29 11.01 1.81
N ASN A 26 -0.24 10.85 3.14
CA ASN A 26 -0.72 11.83 4.10
C ASN A 26 0.45 12.70 4.57
N HIS A 27 0.46 13.95 4.13
CA HIS A 27 1.48 14.94 4.45
C HIS A 27 1.48 15.37 5.93
N GLU A 28 0.34 15.33 6.62
CA GLU A 28 0.23 15.71 8.03
C GLU A 28 0.84 14.64 8.96
N LEU A 29 0.70 13.37 8.58
CA LEU A 29 1.22 12.23 9.33
C LEU A 29 2.59 11.74 8.83
N ASP A 30 3.08 12.29 7.71
CA ASP A 30 4.31 11.88 7.01
C ASP A 30 4.30 10.37 6.68
N ARG A 31 3.14 9.85 6.24
CA ARG A 31 2.92 8.39 6.04
C ARG A 31 1.99 8.09 4.89
N VAL A 32 2.18 6.93 4.25
CA VAL A 32 1.24 6.39 3.27
C VAL A 32 0.05 5.75 3.97
N MET A 33 -1.16 6.14 3.62
CA MET A 33 -2.41 5.55 4.11
C MET A 33 -3.04 4.66 3.05
N VAL A 34 -3.83 3.68 3.50
CA VAL A 34 -4.59 2.79 2.62
C VAL A 34 -6.05 3.24 2.56
N ALA A 35 -6.60 3.36 1.36
CA ALA A 35 -8.04 3.55 1.10
C ALA A 35 -8.74 2.18 0.99
N PRO A 36 -9.45 1.70 2.03
CA PRO A 36 -10.00 0.35 2.08
C PRO A 36 -11.17 0.10 1.11
N GLU A 37 -11.84 1.15 0.64
CA GLU A 37 -12.94 1.05 -0.32
C GLU A 37 -12.49 0.52 -1.69
N ASN A 38 -11.30 0.94 -2.14
CA ASN A 38 -10.71 0.53 -3.41
C ASN A 38 -9.86 -0.74 -3.29
N ALA A 39 -9.56 -1.15 -2.05
CA ALA A 39 -8.85 -2.38 -1.73
C ALA A 39 -9.61 -3.67 -2.12
N LYS A 40 -10.94 -3.62 -2.33
CA LYS A 40 -11.75 -4.81 -2.64
C LYS A 40 -11.46 -5.42 -4.01
N ASN A 41 -10.99 -4.63 -4.98
CA ASN A 41 -10.63 -5.09 -6.32
C ASN A 41 -9.17 -5.59 -6.42
N LEU A 42 -8.45 -5.71 -5.30
CA LEU A 42 -7.02 -6.02 -5.31
C LEU A 42 -6.64 -7.48 -5.49
N LYS A 43 -7.56 -8.45 -5.44
CA LYS A 43 -7.16 -9.86 -5.53
C LYS A 43 -6.26 -10.16 -6.73
N VAL A 44 -6.45 -9.46 -7.85
CA VAL A 44 -5.62 -9.56 -9.07
C VAL A 44 -4.33 -8.73 -9.01
N LYS A 45 -4.25 -7.75 -8.09
CA LYS A 45 -3.14 -6.79 -7.93
C LYS A 45 -2.21 -7.11 -6.75
N LEU A 46 -2.46 -8.18 -6.00
CA LEU A 46 -1.64 -8.59 -4.86
C LEU A 46 -0.21 -8.94 -5.26
N ASP A 47 -0.04 -9.79 -6.28
CA ASP A 47 1.27 -10.10 -6.85
C ASP A 47 2.03 -8.85 -7.36
N LEU A 48 1.29 -7.84 -7.81
CA LEU A 48 1.88 -6.57 -8.26
C LEU A 48 2.32 -5.70 -7.08
N LEU A 49 1.65 -5.79 -5.93
CA LEU A 49 2.00 -5.03 -4.73
C LEU A 49 3.30 -5.48 -4.10
N GLU A 50 3.53 -6.80 -4.05
CA GLU A 50 4.80 -7.36 -3.59
C GLU A 50 5.97 -6.88 -4.47
N ARG A 51 5.73 -6.66 -5.78
CA ARG A 51 6.73 -6.09 -6.69
C ARG A 51 6.93 -4.60 -6.51
N ILE A 52 5.86 -3.86 -6.22
CA ILE A 52 5.90 -2.40 -6.08
C ILE A 52 6.55 -1.96 -4.76
N CYS A 53 6.39 -2.75 -3.70
CA CYS A 53 7.06 -2.54 -2.44
C CYS A 53 8.12 -3.63 -2.25
N PRO A 54 9.33 -3.47 -2.83
CA PRO A 54 10.38 -4.50 -2.79
C PRO A 54 10.87 -4.80 -1.37
N ARG A 55 10.56 -3.93 -0.40
CA ARG A 55 10.82 -4.16 1.01
C ARG A 55 9.78 -5.03 1.71
N GLY A 56 8.66 -5.33 1.06
CA GLY A 56 7.57 -6.11 1.65
C GLY A 56 6.84 -5.38 2.79
N CYS A 57 6.84 -4.03 2.79
CA CYS A 57 6.20 -3.27 3.86
C CYS A 57 4.66 -3.28 3.80
N ILE A 58 4.08 -3.89 2.76
CA ILE A 58 2.64 -3.97 2.54
C ILE A 58 2.22 -5.42 2.73
N THR A 59 1.36 -5.65 3.72
CA THR A 59 0.81 -6.98 4.00
C THR A 59 -0.66 -6.99 3.61
N VAL A 60 -1.11 -8.05 2.94
CA VAL A 60 -2.53 -8.25 2.70
C VAL A 60 -2.99 -9.57 3.31
N LYS A 61 -4.08 -9.50 4.07
CA LYS A 61 -4.77 -10.66 4.63
C LYS A 61 -6.12 -10.79 3.95
N ASP A 62 -6.46 -11.96 3.43
CA ASP A 62 -7.86 -12.30 3.14
C ASP A 62 -8.57 -12.46 4.48
N ASP A 63 -9.65 -11.72 4.70
CA ASP A 63 -10.62 -11.96 5.77
C ASP A 63 -11.89 -12.49 5.10
#